data_AF-A0A0P9F1N0-F1
#
_entry.id   AF-A0A0P9F1N0-F1
#
_cell.length_a   1.000
_cell.length_b   1.000
_cell.length_c   1.000
_cell.angle_alpha   90.00
_cell.angle_beta   90.00
_cell.angle_gamma   90.00
#
_symmetry.space_group_name_H-M   'P 1'
#
loop_
_entity.id
_entity.type
_entity.pdbx_description
1 polymer ?
#
loop_
_entity_poly.entity_id
_entity_poly.type
_entity_poly.pdbx_seq_one_letter_code
_entity_poly.pdbx_strand_id
1 'polypeptide(L)' 'MNADGTGLRRVTSFYEDLPMVAFAPDGKEAAVMALGGIYRMNADGSNLRRIDQTGDHGGLDWAR' A
#
# COMPACT_ATOMS: atom_id res chain seq x y z
N MET A 1 11.20 -7.41 6.39
CA MET A 1 12.18 -8.00 5.46
C MET A 1 13.45 -8.23 6.24
N ASN A 2 13.97 -9.46 6.25
CA ASN A 2 15.31 -9.71 6.76
C ASN A 2 16.33 -9.25 5.71
N ALA A 3 17.53 -8.87 6.13
CA ALA A 3 18.57 -8.40 5.21
C ALA A 3 18.97 -9.46 4.15
N ASP A 4 18.71 -10.74 4.43
CA ASP A 4 18.92 -11.88 3.54
C ASP A 4 17.75 -12.16 2.56
N GLY A 5 16.72 -11.31 2.55
CA GLY A 5 15.55 -11.48 1.70
C GLY A 5 14.54 -12.52 2.19
N THR A 6 14.76 -13.16 3.34
CA THR A 6 13.81 -14.09 3.95
C THR A 6 12.71 -13.36 4.72
N GLY A 7 11.65 -14.11 5.08
CA GLY A 7 10.53 -13.58 5.86
C GLY A 7 9.62 -12.62 5.09
N LEU A 8 9.65 -12.66 3.76
CA LEU A 8 8.69 -11.92 2.94
C LEU A 8 7.31 -12.55 3.06
N ARG A 9 6.30 -11.71 3.28
CA ARG A 9 4.89 -12.09 3.33
C ARG A 9 4.10 -11.19 2.41
N ARG A 10 3.28 -11.80 1.56
CA ARG A 10 2.30 -11.08 0.73
C ARG A 10 1.22 -10.49 1.63
N VAL A 11 0.97 -9.18 1.52
CA VAL A 11 -0.04 -8.44 2.31
C VAL A 11 -1.25 -7.99 1.50
N THR A 12 -1.18 -8.02 0.17
CA THR A 12 -2.26 -7.64 -0.74
C THR A 12 -2.36 -8.62 -1.92
N SER A 13 -3.52 -8.69 -2.55
CA SER A 13 -3.79 -9.52 -3.73
C SER A 13 -4.15 -8.69 -4.97
N PHE A 14 -3.58 -7.49 -5.09
CA PHE A 14 -3.64 -6.71 -6.32
C PHE A 14 -2.84 -7.42 -7.42
N TYR A 15 -3.44 -7.56 -8.60
CA TYR A 15 -2.84 -8.20 -9.78
C TYR A 15 -2.74 -7.17 -10.89
N GLU A 16 -1.76 -6.30 -10.76
CA GLU A 16 -1.50 -5.18 -11.65
C GLU A 16 0.00 -4.90 -11.72
N ASP A 17 0.44 -4.29 -12.82
CA ASP A 17 1.87 -4.24 -13.15
C ASP A 17 2.65 -3.27 -12.26
N LEU A 18 2.01 -2.18 -11.79
CA LEU A 18 2.69 -1.08 -11.10
C LEU A 18 1.86 -0.50 -9.92
N PRO A 19 1.48 -1.31 -8.91
CA PRO A 19 0.87 -0.75 -7.71
C PRO A 19 1.90 0.07 -6.92
N MET A 20 1.49 1.22 -6.39
CA MET A 20 2.35 2.06 -5.55
C MET A 20 1.93 1.92 -4.08
N VAL A 21 2.90 1.94 -3.17
CA VAL A 21 2.65 1.86 -1.72
C VAL A 21 3.44 2.92 -0.98
N ALA A 22 2.78 3.57 -0.01
CA ALA A 22 3.40 4.50 0.92
C ALA A 22 2.98 4.17 2.35
N PHE A 23 3.95 3.98 3.24
CA PHE A 23 3.68 3.73 4.66
C PHE A 23 3.47 5.05 5.41
N ALA A 24 2.54 5.04 6.36
CA ALA A 24 2.35 6.16 7.27
C ALA A 24 3.64 6.40 8.08
N PRO A 25 3.90 7.63 8.55
CA PRO A 25 5.12 7.94 9.31
C PRO A 25 5.31 7.10 10.58
N ASP A 26 4.20 6.68 11.21
CA ASP A 26 4.22 5.81 12.39
C ASP A 26 4.34 4.31 12.06
N GLY A 27 4.36 3.96 10.78
CA GLY A 27 4.48 2.60 10.26
C GLY A 27 3.27 1.70 10.53
N LYS A 28 2.16 2.20 11.07
CA LYS A 28 0.99 1.37 11.42
C LYS A 28 0.08 1.11 10.25
N GLU A 29 0.14 1.96 9.24
CA GLU A 29 -0.75 1.93 8.09
C GLU A 29 0.01 2.11 6.79
N ALA A 30 -0.62 1.71 5.71
CA ALA A 30 -0.14 1.91 4.35
C ALA A 30 -1.28 2.41 3.46
N ALA A 31 -0.95 3.34 2.58
CA ALA A 31 -1.77 3.70 1.44
C ALA A 31 -1.24 2.94 0.22
N VAL A 32 -2.15 2.37 -0.57
CA VAL A 32 -1.82 1.63 -1.79
C VAL A 32 -2.63 2.23 -2.93
N MET A 33 -1.95 2.65 -3.98
CA MET A 33 -2.58 3.04 -5.22
C MET A 33 -2.58 1.85 -6.17
N ALA A 34 -3.77 1.44 -6.56
CA ALA A 34 -4.03 0.17 -7.22
C ALA A 34 -5.40 0.22 -7.92
N LEU A 35 -5.63 -0.56 -8.97
CA LEU A 35 -6.94 -0.76 -9.62
C LEU A 35 -7.70 0.55 -9.93
N GLY A 36 -6.99 1.63 -10.28
CA GLY A 36 -7.57 2.95 -10.53
C GLY A 36 -8.14 3.64 -9.27
N GLY A 37 -7.64 3.34 -8.08
CA GLY A 37 -8.06 3.98 -6.84
C GLY A 37 -6.97 4.00 -5.78
N ILE A 38 -7.32 4.60 -4.63
CA ILE A 38 -6.46 4.63 -3.45
C ILE A 38 -7.11 3.77 -2.38
N TYR A 39 -6.32 2.89 -1.79
CA TYR A 39 -6.68 1.96 -0.74
C TYR A 39 -5.87 2.27 0.50
N ARG A 40 -6.44 2.01 1.68
CA ARG A 40 -5.77 2.13 2.97
C ARG A 40 -5.88 0.80 3.69
N MET A 41 -4.79 0.36 4.29
CA MET A 41 -4.71 -0.86 5.10
C MET A 41 -3.81 -0.64 6.31
N ASN A 42 -3.92 -1.53 7.29
CA ASN A 42 -2.88 -1.68 8.31
C ASN A 42 -1.58 -2.21 7.65
N ALA A 43 -0.44 -1.97 8.28
CA ALA A 43 0.86 -2.41 7.76
C ALA A 43 0.98 -3.94 7.61
N ASP A 44 0.15 -4.72 8.30
CA ASP A 44 0.08 -6.17 8.17
C ASP A 44 -0.83 -6.65 7.01
N GLY A 45 -1.50 -5.75 6.31
CA GLY A 45 -2.45 -6.04 5.23
C GLY A 45 -3.91 -6.14 5.67
N SER A 46 -4.19 -6.12 6.98
CA SER A 46 -5.57 -6.14 7.48
C SER A 46 -6.28 -4.80 7.25
N ASN A 47 -7.62 -4.82 7.29
CA ASN A 47 -8.48 -3.63 7.12
C ASN A 47 -8.28 -2.87 5.80
N LEU A 48 -7.92 -3.58 4.73
CA LEU A 48 -7.84 -3.04 3.38
C LEU A 48 -9.20 -2.50 2.92
N ARG A 49 -9.27 -1.20 2.64
CA ARG A 49 -10.47 -0.54 2.12
C ARG A 49 -10.11 0.52 1.09
N ARG A 50 -10.96 0.70 0.08
CA ARG A 50 -10.84 1.79 -0.89
C ARG A 50 -11.27 3.10 -0.22
N ILE A 51 -10.44 4.13 -0.31
CA ILE A 51 -10.68 5.47 0.26
C ILE A 51 -10.86 6.53 -0.82
N ASP A 52 -10.36 6.28 -2.05
CA ASP A 52 -10.60 7.14 -3.20
C ASP A 52 -10.88 6.29 -4.45
N GLN A 53 -11.81 6.77 -5.28
CA GLN A 53 -12.16 6.14 -6.54
C GLN A 53 -11.29 6.59 -7.72
N THR A 54 -10.42 7.55 -7.48
CA THR A 54 -9.45 8.08 -8.42
C THR A 54 -8.06 7.79 -7.87
N GLY A 55 -7.27 7.07 -8.67
CA GLY A 55 -5.83 6.95 -8.51
C GLY A 55 -5.22 7.30 -9.85
N ASP A 56 -4.17 8.11 -9.85
CA ASP A 56 -3.44 8.53 -11.05
C ASP A 56 -1.98 8.13 -10.90
N HIS A 57 -1.19 8.06 -11.96
CA HIS A 57 0.19 7.55 -11.97
C HIS A 57 1.22 8.44 -11.23
N GLY A 58 0.78 9.33 -10.34
CA GLY A 58 1.62 10.21 -9.53
C GLY A 58 2.16 9.57 -8.24
N GLY A 59 3.11 10.24 -7.60
CA GLY A 59 3.64 9.83 -6.30
C GLY A 59 2.56 9.79 -5.22
N LEU A 60 2.61 8.77 -4.36
CA LEU A 60 1.77 8.63 -3.18
C LEU A 60 2.62 8.89 -1.94
N ASP A 61 2.21 9.81 -1.07
CA ASP A 61 2.87 10.08 0.21
C ASP A 61 1.86 10.50 1.28
N TRP A 62 2.27 10.42 2.54
CA TRP A 62 1.50 10.87 3.69
C TRP A 62 1.84 12.32 4.01
N ALA A 63 0.81 13.14 4.25
CA ALA A 63 1.02 14.46 4.82
C ALA A 63 1.60 14.34 6.24
N ARG A 64 2.43 15.33 6.60
CA ARG A 64 3.07 15.44 7.92
C ARG A 64 2.19 16.24 8.87
#